data_AF-A0A9D8C6U6-F1
#
_entry.id   AF-A0A9D8C6U6-F1
#
_cell.length_a   1.000
_cell.length_b   1.000
_cell.length_c   1.000
_cell.angle_alpha   90.00
_cell.angle_beta   90.00
_cell.angle_gamma   90.00
#
_symmetry.space_group_name_H-M   'P 1'
#
loop_
_entity.id
_entity.type
_entity.pdbx_description
1 polymer ?
#
loop_
_entity_poly.entity_id
_entity_poly.type
_entity_poly.pdbx_seq_one_letter_code
_entity_poly.pdbx_strand_id
1 'polypeptide(L)'
;MAAHRFHFMLPVWGERYVETFLTLCLPAMLSPGNLGGFPWRADSRFIVYTRAQDWATMQAAPAFLRLQALMTVEFVPIDDRIGGNPMGTFTRCQQAAAERADAEEAALFFLSPDLLWSDGSFRFAAEKVVAGASAVMTTGIRTALEDMRRDILAEFRPDAGGALALAPRHLSRLALRHMHAINSAWRWDSERFDRWPAYLLWPAGAQGMIAIGYVLHPIVIKPTARRAPFRNIFDQDYLAAACPEIERIHVCRSSDDAIFFEMSPRERDVGLLIPNRASSYDVAYWAEWSFNAHHRAFARQPIRIAGGEVAETDWQAAESQGRAVVAEIEAHLAVPDSHLLLFDWRRLRVRTRARYRLAHDDLRNVGWVWSLIDAGIEVGRVLATLRGVAERTDRAVIDHLHRQEIAPAERLTAESEQRAWSSATRRLYRRLRARERRAERLASGTGPGRLRP
;
A
#
# COMPACT_ATOMS: atom_id res chain seq x y z
N MET A 1 2.61 -32.15 16.25
CA MET A 1 2.06 -30.84 16.66
C MET A 1 3.00 -29.75 16.18
N ALA A 2 2.47 -28.59 15.76
CA ALA A 2 3.26 -27.47 15.31
C ALA A 2 4.14 -26.90 16.44
N ALA A 3 5.28 -26.29 16.10
CA ALA A 3 6.18 -25.71 17.10
C ALA A 3 5.62 -24.41 17.72
N HIS A 4 4.84 -23.64 16.95
CA HIS A 4 4.32 -22.32 17.33
C HIS A 4 2.83 -22.33 17.64
N ARG A 5 2.40 -21.45 18.56
CA ARG A 5 0.99 -21.17 18.83
C ARG A 5 0.43 -20.36 17.66
N PHE A 6 -0.76 -20.72 17.19
CA PHE A 6 -1.45 -20.03 16.11
C PHE A 6 -2.83 -19.56 16.57
N HIS A 7 -3.15 -18.30 16.33
CA HIS A 7 -4.48 -17.74 16.50
C HIS A 7 -5.09 -17.45 15.14
N PHE A 8 -6.36 -17.81 14.96
CA PHE A 8 -7.15 -17.49 13.78
C PHE A 8 -8.18 -16.46 14.19
N MET A 9 -8.05 -15.22 13.73
CA MET A 9 -9.01 -14.18 14.10
C MET A 9 -10.01 -13.96 12.97
N LEU A 10 -11.29 -13.91 13.33
CA LEU A 10 -12.40 -13.75 12.39
C LEU A 10 -13.44 -12.75 12.93
N PRO A 11 -13.47 -11.52 12.41
CA PRO A 11 -14.62 -10.64 12.57
C PRO A 11 -15.73 -11.04 11.59
N VAL A 12 -16.89 -11.42 12.10
CA VAL A 12 -18.03 -11.83 11.26
C VAL A 12 -19.33 -11.38 11.91
N TRP A 13 -20.16 -10.63 11.20
CA TRP A 13 -21.50 -10.27 11.66
C TRP A 13 -22.39 -9.91 10.47
N GLY A 14 -23.69 -10.07 10.66
CA GLY A 14 -24.68 -9.86 9.60
C GLY A 14 -25.01 -11.15 8.87
N GLU A 15 -26.30 -11.35 8.59
CA GLU A 15 -26.86 -12.60 8.07
C GLU A 15 -26.10 -13.14 6.86
N ARG A 16 -25.90 -12.31 5.82
CA ARG A 16 -25.18 -12.71 4.61
C ARG A 16 -23.73 -13.15 4.87
N TYR A 17 -23.01 -12.47 5.75
CA TYR A 17 -21.62 -12.82 6.06
C TYR A 17 -21.55 -14.10 6.90
N VAL A 18 -22.45 -14.26 7.87
CA VAL A 18 -22.56 -15.50 8.67
C VAL A 18 -22.91 -16.68 7.77
N GLU A 19 -23.88 -16.53 6.87
CA GLU A 19 -24.28 -17.56 5.92
C GLU A 19 -23.12 -17.93 4.96
N THR A 20 -22.46 -16.94 4.36
CA THR A 20 -21.33 -17.16 3.44
C THR A 20 -20.19 -17.88 4.16
N PHE A 21 -19.87 -17.46 5.39
CA PHE A 21 -18.87 -18.10 6.21
C PHE A 21 -19.21 -19.57 6.48
N LEU A 22 -20.41 -19.84 6.98
CA LEU A 22 -20.82 -21.19 7.39
C LEU A 22 -20.98 -22.16 6.22
N THR A 23 -21.40 -21.67 5.05
CA THR A 23 -21.75 -22.53 3.90
C THR A 23 -20.62 -22.71 2.89
N LEU A 24 -19.65 -21.79 2.82
CA LEU A 24 -18.56 -21.83 1.84
C LEU A 24 -17.18 -21.72 2.51
N CYS A 25 -16.93 -20.62 3.22
CA CYS A 25 -15.56 -20.29 3.65
C CYS A 25 -15.06 -21.22 4.76
N LEU A 26 -15.86 -21.48 5.80
CA LEU A 26 -15.51 -22.39 6.88
C LEU A 26 -15.33 -23.83 6.38
N PRO A 27 -16.24 -24.41 5.56
CA PRO A 27 -15.99 -25.69 4.91
C PRO A 27 -14.63 -25.75 4.18
N ALA A 28 -14.25 -24.70 3.44
CA ALA A 28 -12.95 -24.66 2.75
C ALA A 28 -11.76 -24.56 3.72
N MET A 29 -11.90 -23.81 4.82
CA MET A 29 -10.91 -23.76 5.89
C MET A 29 -10.76 -25.11 6.62
N LEU A 30 -11.81 -25.94 6.64
CA LEU A 30 -11.82 -27.27 7.27
C LEU A 30 -11.24 -28.38 6.39
N SER A 31 -10.78 -28.07 5.19
CA SER A 31 -10.17 -29.04 4.29
C SER A 31 -8.92 -29.70 4.90
N PRO A 32 -8.52 -30.92 4.46
CA PRO A 32 -7.40 -31.65 5.04
C PRO A 32 -6.05 -30.91 4.98
N GLY A 33 -5.81 -30.11 3.94
CA GLY A 33 -4.62 -29.27 3.84
C GLY A 33 -4.68 -27.98 4.68
N ASN A 34 -5.82 -27.67 5.29
CA ASN A 34 -6.01 -26.48 6.12
C ASN A 34 -6.21 -26.87 7.60
N LEU A 35 -7.28 -26.39 8.26
CA LEU A 35 -7.52 -26.67 9.68
C LEU A 35 -7.75 -28.17 9.94
N GLY A 36 -8.30 -28.90 8.95
CA GLY A 36 -8.77 -30.27 9.12
C GLY A 36 -7.68 -31.34 9.22
N GLY A 37 -6.45 -31.06 8.82
CA GLY A 37 -5.38 -32.07 8.81
C GLY A 37 -4.00 -31.59 9.27
N PHE A 38 -3.82 -30.30 9.56
CA PHE A 38 -2.57 -29.82 10.14
C PHE A 38 -2.56 -30.00 11.67
N PRO A 39 -1.48 -30.53 12.27
CA PRO A 39 -1.45 -30.81 13.70
C PRO A 39 -1.16 -29.54 14.49
N TRP A 40 -2.15 -28.66 14.63
CA TRP A 40 -2.06 -27.44 15.44
C TRP A 40 -1.67 -27.76 16.89
N ARG A 41 -1.05 -26.81 17.59
CA ARG A 41 -0.82 -26.96 19.03
C ARG A 41 -2.13 -26.92 19.78
N ALA A 42 -2.18 -27.59 20.92
CA ALA A 42 -3.36 -27.61 21.80
C ALA A 42 -3.74 -26.22 22.34
N ASP A 43 -2.79 -25.28 22.40
CA ASP A 43 -3.02 -23.90 22.84
C ASP A 43 -3.31 -22.92 21.69
N SER A 44 -3.42 -23.40 20.44
CA SER A 44 -3.91 -22.62 19.30
C SER A 44 -5.43 -22.39 19.41
N ARG A 45 -5.92 -21.25 18.88
CA ARG A 45 -7.30 -20.80 19.09
C ARG A 45 -7.93 -20.23 17.83
N PHE A 46 -9.23 -20.43 17.66
CA PHE A 46 -10.04 -19.71 16.68
C PHE A 46 -10.89 -18.66 17.40
N ILE A 47 -10.62 -17.38 17.17
CA ILE A 47 -11.21 -16.26 17.90
C ILE A 47 -12.22 -15.55 17.00
N VAL A 48 -13.49 -15.63 17.36
CA VAL A 48 -14.61 -15.08 16.59
C VAL A 48 -15.11 -13.79 17.24
N TYR A 49 -15.00 -12.69 16.51
CA TYR A 49 -15.55 -11.39 16.91
C TYR A 49 -16.91 -11.22 16.23
N THR A 50 -18.00 -11.32 16.99
CA THR A 50 -19.36 -11.34 16.41
C THR A 50 -20.43 -10.84 17.38
N ARG A 51 -21.68 -10.77 16.91
CA ARG A 51 -22.85 -10.46 17.75
C ARG A 51 -23.32 -11.71 18.48
N ALA A 52 -23.90 -11.55 19.66
CA ALA A 52 -24.46 -12.67 20.42
C ALA A 52 -25.48 -13.49 19.60
N GLN A 53 -26.32 -12.82 18.80
CA GLN A 53 -27.29 -13.50 17.92
C GLN A 53 -26.61 -14.33 16.81
N ASP A 54 -25.54 -13.81 16.22
CA ASP A 54 -24.84 -14.47 15.11
C ASP A 54 -24.00 -15.64 15.64
N TRP A 55 -23.44 -15.48 16.85
CA TRP A 55 -22.81 -16.56 17.59
C TRP A 55 -23.75 -17.75 17.82
N ALA A 56 -24.98 -17.49 18.29
CA ALA A 56 -25.98 -18.55 18.48
C ALA A 56 -26.27 -19.31 17.17
N THR A 57 -26.41 -18.59 16.05
CA THR A 57 -26.56 -19.21 14.72
C THR A 57 -25.36 -20.07 14.34
N MET A 58 -24.14 -19.58 14.57
CA MET A 58 -22.92 -20.33 14.28
C MET A 58 -22.81 -21.60 15.13
N GLN A 59 -23.11 -21.55 16.42
CA GLN A 59 -23.05 -22.72 17.31
C GLN A 59 -23.98 -23.87 16.88
N ALA A 60 -25.07 -23.56 16.18
CA ALA A 60 -25.99 -24.57 15.66
C ALA A 60 -25.54 -25.18 14.31
N ALA A 61 -24.54 -24.61 13.65
CA ALA A 61 -24.16 -25.00 12.30
C ALA A 61 -23.18 -26.21 12.30
N PRO A 62 -23.41 -27.23 11.45
CA PRO A 62 -22.56 -28.42 11.40
C PRO A 62 -21.07 -28.14 11.15
N ALA A 63 -20.75 -27.22 10.24
CA ALA A 63 -19.37 -26.84 9.95
C ALA A 63 -18.69 -26.20 11.18
N PHE A 64 -19.43 -25.43 11.97
CA PHE A 64 -18.91 -24.80 13.18
C PHE A 64 -18.71 -25.79 14.32
N LEU A 65 -19.61 -26.76 14.48
CA LEU A 65 -19.42 -27.87 15.42
C LEU A 65 -18.16 -28.68 15.09
N ARG A 66 -17.87 -28.90 13.80
CA ARG A 66 -16.60 -29.52 13.36
C ARG A 66 -15.38 -28.67 13.73
N LEU A 67 -15.43 -27.35 13.55
CA LEU A 67 -14.36 -26.45 13.99
C LEU A 67 -14.10 -26.59 15.50
N GLN A 68 -15.16 -26.60 16.31
CA GLN A 68 -15.06 -26.77 17.77
C GLN A 68 -14.48 -28.11 18.19
N ALA A 69 -14.71 -29.17 17.41
CA ALA A 69 -14.10 -30.48 17.65
C ALA A 69 -12.60 -30.51 17.31
N LEU A 70 -12.12 -29.61 16.44
CA LEU A 70 -10.72 -29.56 16.02
C LEU A 70 -9.85 -28.66 16.91
N MET A 71 -10.40 -27.55 17.42
CA MET A 71 -9.66 -26.61 18.26
C MET A 71 -10.57 -25.78 19.14
N THR A 72 -9.98 -25.13 20.14
CA THR A 72 -10.70 -24.18 21.00
C THR A 72 -11.19 -22.99 20.18
N VAL A 73 -12.50 -22.77 20.20
CA VAL A 73 -13.16 -21.61 19.58
C VAL A 73 -13.63 -20.66 20.67
N GLU A 74 -13.29 -19.38 20.53
CA GLU A 74 -13.64 -18.34 21.46
C GLU A 74 -14.59 -17.32 20.85
N PHE A 75 -15.53 -16.87 21.67
CA PHE A 75 -16.45 -15.80 21.35
C PHE A 75 -15.98 -14.49 21.97
N VAL A 76 -15.85 -13.46 21.14
CA VAL A 76 -15.64 -12.08 21.58
C VAL A 76 -16.86 -11.25 21.12
N PRO A 77 -17.76 -10.85 22.04
CA PRO A 77 -18.93 -10.05 21.68
C PRO A 77 -18.51 -8.67 21.17
N ILE A 78 -19.20 -8.18 20.14
CA ILE A 78 -19.00 -6.84 19.58
C ILE A 78 -20.31 -6.07 19.45
N ASP A 79 -21.39 -6.53 20.09
CA ASP A 79 -22.73 -5.92 20.05
C ASP A 79 -22.70 -4.42 20.42
N ASP A 80 -21.87 -4.04 21.40
CA ASP A 80 -21.65 -2.66 21.87
C ASP A 80 -20.81 -1.79 20.91
N ARG A 81 -20.17 -2.41 19.91
CA ARG A 81 -19.24 -1.76 18.97
C ARG A 81 -19.83 -1.62 17.57
N ILE A 82 -21.02 -2.17 17.32
CA ILE A 82 -21.70 -2.11 16.04
C ILE A 82 -22.68 -0.94 16.06
N GLY A 83 -22.27 0.20 15.51
CA GLY A 83 -23.11 1.42 15.51
C GLY A 83 -22.54 2.61 14.74
N GLY A 84 -21.58 2.38 13.84
CA GLY A 84 -20.89 3.42 13.07
C GLY A 84 -20.30 2.86 11.78
N ASN A 85 -19.12 3.33 11.37
CA ASN A 85 -18.40 2.79 10.21
C ASN A 85 -18.02 1.31 10.44
N PRO A 86 -18.57 0.35 9.67
CA PRO A 86 -18.26 -1.08 9.82
C PRO A 86 -16.76 -1.39 9.73
N MET A 87 -16.02 -0.68 8.87
CA MET A 87 -14.57 -0.83 8.74
C MET A 87 -13.82 -0.44 10.01
N GLY A 88 -14.33 0.55 10.76
CA GLY A 88 -13.74 0.93 12.04
C GLY A 88 -13.88 -0.17 13.09
N THR A 89 -15.01 -0.86 13.12
CA THR A 89 -15.21 -2.01 14.02
C THR A 89 -14.36 -3.19 13.60
N PHE A 90 -14.29 -3.50 12.30
CA PHE A 90 -13.40 -4.54 11.77
C PHE A 90 -11.94 -4.30 12.19
N THR A 91 -11.44 -3.08 11.98
CA THR A 91 -10.07 -2.68 12.35
C THR A 91 -9.80 -2.87 13.84
N ARG A 92 -10.75 -2.49 14.71
CA ARG A 92 -10.61 -2.69 16.17
C ARG A 92 -10.55 -4.16 16.57
N CYS A 93 -11.30 -5.03 15.90
CA CYS A 93 -11.20 -6.47 16.15
C CYS A 93 -9.79 -7.00 15.81
N GLN A 94 -9.21 -6.52 14.71
CA GLN A 94 -7.86 -6.90 14.29
C GLN A 94 -6.78 -6.37 15.23
N GLN A 95 -6.92 -5.12 15.70
CA GLN A 95 -6.05 -4.53 16.73
C GLN A 95 -6.06 -5.38 18.01
N ALA A 96 -7.25 -5.70 18.53
CA ALA A 96 -7.39 -6.52 19.73
C ALA A 96 -6.80 -7.93 19.54
N ALA A 97 -6.98 -8.53 18.37
CA ALA A 97 -6.40 -9.83 18.04
C ALA A 97 -4.87 -9.77 17.95
N ALA A 98 -4.31 -8.72 17.36
CA ALA A 98 -2.87 -8.49 17.24
C ALA A 98 -2.22 -8.27 18.62
N GLU A 99 -2.81 -7.43 19.46
CA GLU A 99 -2.35 -7.21 20.85
C GLU A 99 -2.32 -8.51 21.65
N ARG A 100 -3.37 -9.31 21.51
CA ARG A 100 -3.45 -10.61 22.19
C ARG A 100 -2.44 -11.61 21.64
N ALA A 101 -2.30 -11.71 20.32
CA ALA A 101 -1.32 -12.58 19.70
C ALA A 101 0.11 -12.21 20.12
N ASP A 102 0.43 -10.91 20.21
CA ASP A 102 1.69 -10.45 20.78
C ASP A 102 1.84 -10.88 22.25
N ALA A 103 0.87 -10.58 23.11
CA ALA A 103 0.93 -10.98 24.53
C ALA A 103 1.12 -12.49 24.74
N GLU A 104 0.60 -13.30 23.83
CA GLU A 104 0.63 -14.77 23.87
C GLU A 104 1.73 -15.41 23.02
N GLU A 105 2.57 -14.62 22.36
CA GLU A 105 3.61 -15.11 21.42
C GLU A 105 3.06 -16.02 20.30
N ALA A 106 1.82 -15.75 19.88
CA ALA A 106 1.15 -16.47 18.82
C ALA A 106 1.39 -15.84 17.45
N ALA A 107 1.48 -16.68 16.42
CA ALA A 107 1.30 -16.24 15.05
C ALA A 107 -0.20 -16.05 14.77
N LEU A 108 -0.57 -14.96 14.12
CA LEU A 108 -1.95 -14.55 13.91
C LEU A 108 -2.34 -14.67 12.43
N PHE A 109 -3.31 -15.53 12.13
CA PHE A 109 -3.99 -15.59 10.85
C PHE A 109 -5.08 -14.52 10.76
N PHE A 110 -5.08 -13.74 9.67
CA PHE A 110 -6.07 -12.69 9.41
C PHE A 110 -7.15 -13.22 8.47
N LEU A 111 -8.33 -13.51 9.02
CA LEU A 111 -9.46 -14.03 8.25
C LEU A 111 -10.56 -12.99 8.09
N SER A 112 -11.38 -13.18 7.06
CA SER A 112 -12.65 -12.48 6.84
C SER A 112 -13.70 -13.50 6.38
N PRO A 113 -14.99 -13.31 6.69
CA PRO A 113 -16.05 -14.30 6.43
C PRO A 113 -16.31 -14.62 4.96
N ASP A 114 -15.71 -13.86 4.05
CA ASP A 114 -15.85 -13.92 2.61
C ASP A 114 -14.54 -14.27 1.88
N LEU A 115 -13.51 -14.72 2.61
CA LEU A 115 -12.28 -15.26 2.01
C LEU A 115 -12.43 -16.76 1.80
N LEU A 116 -12.52 -17.15 0.53
CA LEU A 116 -12.54 -18.55 0.15
C LEU A 116 -11.12 -19.04 -0.13
N TRP A 117 -10.64 -19.97 0.69
CA TRP A 117 -9.27 -20.48 0.64
C TRP A 117 -9.15 -21.74 -0.21
N SER A 118 -8.02 -21.88 -0.90
CA SER A 118 -7.61 -23.16 -1.49
C SER A 118 -7.15 -24.14 -0.41
N ASP A 119 -7.31 -25.44 -0.68
CA ASP A 119 -6.79 -26.50 0.16
C ASP A 119 -5.26 -26.41 0.25
N GLY A 120 -4.72 -26.50 1.47
CA GLY A 120 -3.28 -26.44 1.72
C GLY A 120 -2.76 -25.06 2.13
N SER A 121 -3.52 -23.99 1.93
CA SER A 121 -3.07 -22.62 2.18
C SER A 121 -2.64 -22.36 3.63
N PHE A 122 -3.40 -22.86 4.61
CA PHE A 122 -3.08 -22.63 6.03
C PHE A 122 -1.89 -23.46 6.47
N ARG A 123 -1.78 -24.71 6.03
CA ARG A 123 -0.59 -25.55 6.27
C ARG A 123 0.65 -24.90 5.68
N PHE A 124 0.60 -24.49 4.41
CA PHE A 124 1.74 -23.84 3.74
C PHE A 124 2.21 -22.63 4.54
N ALA A 125 1.28 -21.74 4.92
CA ALA A 125 1.60 -20.54 5.67
C ALA A 125 2.20 -20.87 7.06
N ALA A 126 1.62 -21.84 7.78
CA ALA A 126 2.14 -22.28 9.07
C ALA A 126 3.54 -22.89 8.95
N GLU A 127 3.81 -23.68 7.91
CA GLU A 127 5.12 -24.28 7.64
C GLU A 127 6.19 -23.21 7.36
N LYS A 128 5.86 -22.15 6.62
CA LYS A 128 6.78 -21.01 6.42
C LYS A 128 7.10 -20.30 7.72
N VAL A 129 6.12 -20.11 8.61
CA VAL A 129 6.34 -19.51 9.93
C VAL A 129 7.22 -20.41 10.80
N VAL A 130 6.99 -21.73 10.80
CA VAL A 130 7.85 -22.71 11.49
C VAL A 130 9.28 -22.70 10.93
N ALA A 131 9.44 -22.50 9.63
CA ALA A 131 10.73 -22.35 8.97
C ALA A 131 11.42 -21.00 9.24
N GLY A 132 10.81 -20.09 10.02
CA GLY A 132 11.42 -18.85 10.47
C GLY A 132 10.88 -17.57 9.82
N ALA A 133 9.90 -17.67 8.90
CA ALA A 133 9.25 -16.50 8.32
C ALA A 133 8.49 -15.70 9.40
N SER A 134 8.62 -14.38 9.35
CA SER A 134 7.90 -13.46 10.25
C SER A 134 6.47 -13.16 9.76
N ALA A 135 6.22 -13.32 8.46
CA ALA A 135 4.89 -13.20 7.88
C ALA A 135 4.82 -13.99 6.56
N VAL A 136 3.59 -14.34 6.15
CA VAL A 136 3.31 -14.96 4.86
C VAL A 136 2.23 -14.14 4.17
N MET A 137 2.54 -13.67 2.97
CA MET A 137 1.72 -12.75 2.19
C MET A 137 1.21 -13.43 0.92
N THR A 138 -0.02 -13.13 0.52
CA THR A 138 -0.55 -13.55 -0.78
C THR A 138 -1.40 -12.45 -1.40
N THR A 139 -1.82 -12.66 -2.64
CA THR A 139 -2.70 -11.75 -3.37
C THR A 139 -4.16 -12.00 -3.01
N GLY A 140 -4.93 -10.92 -2.83
CA GLY A 140 -6.38 -10.95 -2.65
C GLY A 140 -7.09 -10.44 -3.90
N ILE A 141 -7.53 -11.35 -4.78
CA ILE A 141 -8.40 -11.00 -5.89
C ILE A 141 -9.85 -11.12 -5.44
N ARG A 142 -10.65 -10.07 -5.72
CA ARG A 142 -12.09 -10.07 -5.51
C ARG A 142 -12.82 -10.73 -6.68
N THR A 143 -13.85 -11.47 -6.34
CA THR A 143 -14.71 -12.24 -7.24
C THR A 143 -16.17 -11.92 -6.96
N ALA A 144 -17.04 -12.16 -7.93
CA ALA A 144 -18.48 -12.03 -7.75
C ALA A 144 -19.02 -13.19 -6.89
N LEU A 145 -19.54 -12.84 -5.72
CA LEU A 145 -20.04 -13.79 -4.71
C LEU A 145 -21.09 -14.74 -5.29
N GLU A 146 -22.05 -14.20 -6.05
CA GLU A 146 -23.17 -14.97 -6.57
C GLU A 146 -22.70 -16.04 -7.56
N ASP A 147 -21.78 -15.69 -8.47
CA ASP A 147 -21.26 -16.64 -9.47
C ASP A 147 -20.36 -17.68 -8.83
N MET A 148 -19.46 -17.25 -7.93
CA MET A 148 -18.58 -18.16 -7.20
C MET A 148 -19.40 -19.16 -6.40
N ARG A 149 -20.38 -18.68 -5.63
CA ARG A 149 -21.28 -19.53 -4.85
C ARG A 149 -22.02 -20.53 -5.74
N ARG A 150 -22.61 -20.07 -6.85
CA ARG A 150 -23.34 -20.94 -7.78
C ARG A 150 -22.43 -22.05 -8.32
N ASP A 151 -21.27 -21.70 -8.87
CA ASP A 151 -20.41 -22.68 -9.54
C ASP A 151 -19.74 -23.62 -8.54
N ILE A 152 -19.35 -23.15 -7.35
CA ILE A 152 -18.81 -24.01 -6.29
C ILE A 152 -19.86 -25.02 -5.82
N LEU A 153 -21.08 -24.55 -5.54
CA LEU A 153 -22.18 -25.43 -5.12
C LEU A 153 -22.68 -26.32 -6.27
N ALA A 154 -22.35 -26.03 -7.52
CA ALA A 154 -22.63 -26.92 -8.64
C ALA A 154 -21.56 -28.02 -8.76
N GLU A 155 -20.28 -27.64 -8.67
CA GLU A 155 -19.14 -28.49 -8.99
C GLU A 155 -18.60 -29.29 -7.79
N PHE A 156 -18.84 -28.84 -6.57
CA PHE A 156 -18.26 -29.43 -5.37
C PHE A 156 -19.31 -29.82 -4.33
N ARG A 157 -19.04 -30.92 -3.64
CA ARG A 157 -19.81 -31.36 -2.48
C ARG A 157 -18.86 -31.44 -1.30
N PRO A 158 -19.25 -30.93 -0.12
CA PRO A 158 -18.48 -31.18 1.09
C PRO A 158 -18.31 -32.68 1.33
N ASP A 159 -17.21 -33.07 1.94
CA ASP A 159 -16.98 -34.46 2.36
C ASP A 159 -17.98 -34.89 3.44
N ALA A 160 -17.92 -36.15 3.87
CA ALA A 160 -18.81 -36.69 4.91
C ALA A 160 -18.73 -35.91 6.24
N GLY A 161 -17.64 -35.19 6.49
CA GLY A 161 -17.50 -34.30 7.64
C GLY A 161 -17.85 -32.84 7.34
N GLY A 162 -18.30 -32.47 6.14
CA GLY A 162 -18.64 -31.10 5.78
C GLY A 162 -17.45 -30.20 5.38
N ALA A 163 -16.28 -30.75 5.05
CA ALA A 163 -15.15 -29.96 4.53
C ALA A 163 -15.15 -29.89 3.00
N LEU A 164 -14.68 -28.77 2.47
CA LEU A 164 -14.66 -28.47 1.04
C LEU A 164 -13.21 -28.35 0.55
N ALA A 165 -12.64 -29.43 0.02
CA ALA A 165 -11.29 -29.39 -0.51
C ALA A 165 -11.25 -28.78 -1.92
N LEU A 166 -10.83 -27.51 -2.02
CA LEU A 166 -10.72 -26.77 -3.28
C LEU A 166 -9.28 -26.76 -3.76
N ALA A 167 -8.96 -27.53 -4.80
CA ALA A 167 -7.63 -27.51 -5.40
C ALA A 167 -7.27 -26.08 -5.88
N PRO A 168 -6.04 -25.58 -5.64
CA PRO A 168 -5.68 -24.19 -5.93
C PRO A 168 -5.92 -23.76 -7.37
N ARG A 169 -5.57 -24.61 -8.35
CA ARG A 169 -5.81 -24.31 -9.78
C ARG A 169 -7.28 -24.24 -10.14
N HIS A 170 -8.09 -25.14 -9.59
CA HIS A 170 -9.53 -25.13 -9.86
C HIS A 170 -10.18 -23.88 -9.27
N LEU A 171 -9.84 -23.54 -8.03
CA LEU A 171 -10.35 -22.32 -7.39
C LEU A 171 -9.92 -21.07 -8.17
N SER A 172 -8.65 -21.01 -8.59
CA SER A 172 -8.12 -19.91 -9.42
C SER A 172 -8.83 -19.81 -10.76
N ARG A 173 -9.16 -20.93 -11.41
CA ARG A 173 -9.93 -20.96 -12.66
C ARG A 173 -11.30 -20.31 -12.51
N LEU A 174 -12.02 -20.65 -11.42
CA LEU A 174 -13.31 -20.05 -11.12
C LEU A 174 -13.17 -18.56 -10.84
N ALA A 175 -12.16 -18.17 -10.06
CA ALA A 175 -11.92 -16.78 -9.74
C ALA A 175 -11.55 -15.91 -10.94
N LEU A 176 -10.73 -16.41 -11.87
CA LEU A 176 -10.38 -15.69 -13.10
C LEU A 176 -11.61 -15.55 -14.03
N ARG A 177 -12.50 -16.55 -14.05
CA ARG A 177 -13.77 -16.48 -14.79
C ARG A 177 -14.75 -15.47 -14.18
N HIS A 178 -14.81 -15.40 -12.85
CA HIS A 178 -15.78 -14.61 -12.09
C HIS A 178 -15.13 -13.41 -11.40
N MET A 179 -14.09 -12.84 -12.00
CA MET A 179 -13.37 -11.70 -11.45
C MET A 179 -14.32 -10.50 -11.27
N HIS A 180 -14.28 -9.89 -10.09
CA HIS A 180 -15.13 -8.75 -9.78
C HIS A 180 -14.71 -7.51 -10.58
N ALA A 181 -15.66 -6.65 -10.94
CA ALA A 181 -15.40 -5.45 -11.77
C ALA A 181 -14.30 -4.53 -11.18
N ILE A 182 -14.23 -4.44 -9.85
CA ILE A 182 -13.16 -3.72 -9.12
C ILE A 182 -11.77 -4.26 -9.48
N ASN A 183 -11.56 -5.58 -9.44
CA ASN A 183 -10.27 -6.16 -9.80
C ASN A 183 -10.04 -6.16 -11.32
N SER A 184 -11.09 -6.29 -12.13
CA SER A 184 -10.99 -6.13 -13.59
C SER A 184 -10.49 -4.73 -13.98
N ALA A 185 -10.84 -3.71 -13.20
CA ALA A 185 -10.31 -2.35 -13.36
C ALA A 185 -8.81 -2.23 -13.05
N TRP A 186 -8.20 -3.21 -12.36
CA TRP A 186 -6.77 -3.21 -12.06
C TRP A 186 -5.91 -3.89 -13.12
N ARG A 187 -6.53 -4.38 -14.20
CA ARG A 187 -5.79 -4.79 -15.40
C ARG A 187 -5.14 -3.59 -16.06
N TRP A 188 -3.85 -3.71 -16.39
CA TRP A 188 -3.09 -2.61 -16.95
C TRP A 188 -3.68 -2.05 -18.27
N ASP A 189 -4.34 -2.91 -19.04
CA ASP A 189 -5.01 -2.56 -20.31
C ASP A 189 -6.45 -2.04 -20.15
N SER A 190 -6.97 -1.93 -18.92
CA SER A 190 -8.34 -1.50 -18.66
C SER A 190 -8.62 -0.08 -19.17
N GLU A 191 -9.83 0.14 -19.70
CA GLU A 191 -10.33 1.49 -20.06
C GLU A 191 -10.95 2.24 -18.88
N ARG A 192 -11.05 1.57 -17.73
CA ARG A 192 -11.60 2.09 -16.47
C ARG A 192 -10.63 1.82 -15.34
N PHE A 193 -9.35 2.09 -15.57
CA PHE A 193 -8.29 1.77 -14.64
C PHE A 193 -8.46 2.52 -13.32
N ASP A 194 -8.43 1.81 -12.20
CA ASP A 194 -8.53 2.44 -10.88
C ASP A 194 -7.28 3.29 -10.60
N ARG A 195 -7.46 4.48 -10.02
CA ARG A 195 -6.36 5.36 -9.64
C ARG A 195 -5.63 4.91 -8.37
N TRP A 196 -6.21 3.97 -7.62
CA TRP A 196 -5.65 3.46 -6.37
C TRP A 196 -5.53 1.93 -6.37
N PRO A 197 -4.79 1.35 -7.33
CA PRO A 197 -4.80 -0.09 -7.58
C PRO A 197 -3.96 -0.87 -6.55
N ALA A 198 -4.58 -1.63 -5.64
CA ALA A 198 -3.83 -2.48 -4.70
C ALA A 198 -2.88 -3.48 -5.42
N TYR A 199 -3.26 -3.88 -6.63
CA TYR A 199 -2.52 -4.78 -7.51
C TYR A 199 -2.52 -4.24 -8.94
N LEU A 200 -1.51 -4.60 -9.71
CA LEU A 200 -1.47 -4.43 -11.17
C LEU A 200 -1.58 -5.82 -11.81
N LEU A 201 -2.46 -5.98 -12.81
CA LEU A 201 -2.80 -7.28 -13.38
C LEU A 201 -2.48 -7.38 -14.89
N TRP A 202 -1.88 -8.51 -15.29
CA TRP A 202 -1.63 -8.87 -16.70
C TRP A 202 -2.08 -10.31 -16.99
N PRO A 203 -2.92 -10.53 -18.00
CA PRO A 203 -3.22 -11.88 -18.47
C PRO A 203 -1.94 -12.62 -18.91
N ALA A 204 -1.86 -13.91 -18.59
CA ALA A 204 -0.81 -14.81 -19.07
C ALA A 204 -1.47 -16.00 -19.77
N GLY A 205 -1.54 -15.93 -21.10
CA GLY A 205 -2.30 -16.89 -21.90
C GLY A 205 -3.80 -16.86 -21.58
N ALA A 206 -4.48 -17.99 -21.81
CA ALA A 206 -5.93 -18.09 -21.59
C ALA A 206 -6.34 -18.43 -20.14
N GLN A 207 -5.42 -18.96 -19.34
CA GLN A 207 -5.71 -19.53 -18.02
C GLN A 207 -4.85 -18.96 -16.90
N GLY A 208 -4.03 -17.94 -17.18
CA GLY A 208 -3.11 -17.35 -16.23
C GLY A 208 -3.33 -15.86 -16.03
N MET A 209 -2.90 -15.37 -14.87
CA MET A 209 -2.82 -13.94 -14.56
C MET A 209 -1.55 -13.71 -13.74
N ILE A 210 -0.77 -12.69 -14.10
CA ILE A 210 0.26 -12.12 -13.24
C ILE A 210 -0.36 -11.02 -12.40
N ALA A 211 -0.20 -11.12 -11.09
CA ALA A 211 -0.52 -10.06 -10.14
C ALA A 211 0.77 -9.48 -9.56
N ILE A 212 0.92 -8.17 -9.66
CA ILE A 212 1.95 -7.40 -8.96
C ILE A 212 1.26 -6.61 -7.87
N GLY A 213 1.38 -7.05 -6.62
CA GLY A 213 0.72 -6.44 -5.48
C GLY A 213 1.62 -5.47 -4.74
N TYR A 214 1.11 -4.27 -4.50
CA TYR A 214 1.71 -3.36 -3.52
C TYR A 214 1.11 -3.57 -2.15
N VAL A 215 -0.20 -3.86 -2.07
CA VAL A 215 -0.92 -4.13 -0.83
C VAL A 215 -1.31 -5.60 -0.84
N LEU A 216 -0.42 -6.46 -0.35
CA LEU A 216 -0.66 -7.90 -0.21
C LEU A 216 -1.40 -8.21 1.08
N HIS A 217 -2.25 -9.23 1.05
CA HIS A 217 -2.93 -9.72 2.25
C HIS A 217 -1.99 -10.61 3.06
N PRO A 218 -1.75 -10.33 4.35
CA PRO A 218 -1.07 -11.27 5.23
C PRO A 218 -1.98 -12.45 5.54
N ILE A 219 -1.58 -13.64 5.11
CA ILE A 219 -2.21 -14.89 5.54
C ILE A 219 -2.00 -15.04 7.05
N VAL A 220 -0.75 -14.91 7.48
CA VAL A 220 -0.32 -15.04 8.88
C VAL A 220 0.81 -14.06 9.18
N ILE A 221 0.78 -13.46 10.37
CA ILE A 221 1.87 -12.62 10.91
C ILE A 221 2.33 -13.21 12.23
N LYS A 222 3.63 -13.41 12.38
CA LYS A 222 4.31 -13.69 13.65
C LYS A 222 5.21 -12.49 13.97
N PRO A 223 4.73 -11.55 14.81
CA PRO A 223 5.48 -10.34 15.12
C PRO A 223 6.89 -10.67 15.63
N THR A 224 7.89 -10.01 15.06
CA THR A 224 9.27 -10.04 15.57
C THR A 224 9.57 -8.82 16.43
N ALA A 225 8.81 -7.73 16.23
CA ALA A 225 8.79 -6.56 17.09
C ALA A 225 7.57 -6.60 18.03
N ARG A 226 7.84 -6.52 19.34
CA ARG A 226 6.82 -6.52 20.40
C ARG A 226 6.05 -5.21 20.43
N ARG A 227 4.75 -5.26 20.77
CA ARG A 227 3.87 -4.10 20.93
C ARG A 227 3.90 -3.15 19.72
N ALA A 228 3.97 -3.72 18.53
CA ALA A 228 4.02 -2.96 17.30
C ALA A 228 2.74 -2.10 17.15
N PRO A 229 2.87 -0.79 16.84
CA PRO A 229 1.70 0.07 16.68
C PRO A 229 0.81 -0.40 15.53
N PHE A 230 -0.47 -0.59 15.81
CA PHE A 230 -1.49 -0.93 14.82
C PHE A 230 -2.42 0.27 14.64
N ARG A 231 -2.09 1.17 13.71
CA ARG A 231 -2.80 2.46 13.55
C ARG A 231 -3.97 2.40 12.59
N ASN A 232 -3.78 1.69 11.48
CA ASN A 232 -4.70 1.67 10.35
C ASN A 232 -5.06 0.22 10.04
N ILE A 233 -4.87 -0.22 8.80
CA ILE A 233 -5.21 -1.55 8.31
C ILE A 233 -3.98 -2.46 8.49
N PHE A 234 -4.24 -3.73 8.80
CA PHE A 234 -3.24 -4.78 9.07
C PHE A 234 -2.20 -4.96 7.96
N ASP A 235 -2.60 -4.76 6.71
CA ASP A 235 -1.80 -4.90 5.50
C ASP A 235 -0.94 -3.66 5.19
N GLN A 236 -1.01 -2.60 6.01
CA GLN A 236 -0.21 -1.40 5.88
C GLN A 236 0.82 -1.25 7.01
N ASP A 237 0.56 -0.31 7.93
CA ASP A 237 1.54 0.11 8.94
C ASP A 237 1.84 -0.98 9.97
N TYR A 238 0.86 -1.83 10.27
CA TYR A 238 1.04 -2.87 11.27
C TYR A 238 2.07 -3.91 10.83
N LEU A 239 1.98 -4.42 9.60
CA LEU A 239 2.96 -5.39 9.10
C LEU A 239 4.39 -4.82 9.14
N ALA A 240 4.57 -3.59 8.68
CA ALA A 240 5.88 -2.95 8.67
C ALA A 240 6.43 -2.74 10.09
N ALA A 241 5.55 -2.42 11.05
CA ALA A 241 5.93 -2.25 12.44
C ALA A 241 6.19 -3.58 13.16
N ALA A 242 5.37 -4.60 12.92
CA ALA A 242 5.45 -5.92 13.56
C ALA A 242 6.58 -6.79 12.99
N CYS A 243 6.88 -6.63 11.70
CA CYS A 243 7.82 -7.43 10.93
C CYS A 243 8.75 -6.51 10.11
N PRO A 244 9.65 -5.74 10.73
CA PRO A 244 10.48 -4.74 10.03
C PRO A 244 11.49 -5.36 9.05
N GLU A 245 11.94 -6.58 9.30
CA GLU A 245 12.87 -7.33 8.44
C GLU A 245 12.13 -7.92 7.22
N ILE A 246 12.17 -7.21 6.08
CA ILE A 246 11.46 -7.58 4.84
C ILE A 246 11.91 -8.96 4.33
N GLU A 247 13.18 -9.30 4.50
CA GLU A 247 13.77 -10.56 4.04
C GLU A 247 13.20 -11.79 4.76
N ARG A 248 12.59 -11.59 5.93
CA ARG A 248 11.91 -12.64 6.70
C ARG A 248 10.44 -12.80 6.32
N ILE A 249 9.91 -11.96 5.44
CA ILE A 249 8.54 -12.04 4.97
C ILE A 249 8.49 -12.90 3.71
N HIS A 250 7.69 -13.96 3.76
CA HIS A 250 7.46 -14.81 2.59
C HIS A 250 6.31 -14.26 1.75
N VAL A 251 6.55 -14.02 0.47
CA VAL A 251 5.49 -13.71 -0.50
C VAL A 251 5.20 -14.98 -1.32
N CYS A 252 3.97 -15.47 -1.30
CA CYS A 252 3.54 -16.57 -2.16
C CYS A 252 3.68 -16.15 -3.62
N ARG A 253 4.45 -16.89 -4.41
CA ARG A 253 4.75 -16.54 -5.81
C ARG A 253 3.89 -17.29 -6.82
N SER A 254 3.18 -18.30 -6.35
CA SER A 254 2.22 -19.05 -7.14
C SER A 254 0.90 -19.22 -6.38
N SER A 255 -0.22 -19.21 -7.10
CA SER A 255 -1.49 -19.64 -6.54
C SER A 255 -1.47 -21.10 -6.09
N ASP A 256 -0.56 -21.92 -6.61
CA ASP A 256 -0.36 -23.31 -6.18
C ASP A 256 0.22 -23.43 -4.75
N ASP A 257 0.84 -22.35 -4.23
CA ASP A 257 1.43 -22.31 -2.89
C ASP A 257 0.34 -22.12 -1.82
N ALA A 258 -0.30 -20.95 -1.85
CA ALA A 258 -1.41 -20.56 -0.99
C ALA A 258 -2.15 -19.37 -1.62
N ILE A 259 -3.46 -19.53 -1.81
CA ILE A 259 -4.33 -18.51 -2.41
C ILE A 259 -5.70 -18.52 -1.77
N PHE A 260 -6.30 -17.33 -1.72
CA PHE A 260 -7.71 -17.14 -1.46
C PHE A 260 -8.30 -16.16 -2.48
N PHE A 261 -9.62 -16.15 -2.55
CA PHE A 261 -10.36 -15.15 -3.28
C PHE A 261 -11.40 -14.52 -2.36
N GLU A 262 -11.44 -13.19 -2.35
CA GLU A 262 -12.47 -12.44 -1.64
C GLU A 262 -13.74 -12.48 -2.47
N MET A 263 -14.88 -12.73 -1.85
CA MET A 263 -16.18 -12.74 -2.52
C MET A 263 -16.98 -11.51 -2.12
N SER A 264 -17.37 -10.71 -3.12
CA SER A 264 -18.23 -9.55 -2.91
C SER A 264 -19.47 -9.63 -3.79
N PRO A 265 -20.63 -9.10 -3.33
CA PRO A 265 -21.80 -9.01 -4.17
C PRO A 265 -21.47 -8.31 -5.49
N ARG A 266 -22.01 -8.79 -6.62
CA ARG A 266 -21.71 -8.24 -7.95
C ARG A 266 -21.92 -6.73 -8.05
N GLU A 267 -22.95 -6.23 -7.40
CA GLU A 267 -23.35 -4.83 -7.39
C GLU A 267 -22.49 -3.95 -6.47
N ARG A 268 -21.52 -4.54 -5.75
CA ARG A 268 -20.62 -3.82 -4.86
C ARG A 268 -19.74 -2.87 -5.68
N ASP A 269 -20.15 -1.61 -5.76
CA ASP A 269 -19.31 -0.54 -6.26
C ASP A 269 -18.64 0.20 -5.10
N VAL A 270 -17.40 0.60 -5.31
CA VAL A 270 -16.63 1.50 -4.42
C VAL A 270 -16.48 2.90 -5.02
N GLY A 271 -17.19 3.19 -6.11
CA GLY A 271 -17.28 4.51 -6.75
C GLY A 271 -16.11 4.83 -7.68
N LEU A 272 -15.39 3.82 -8.18
CA LEU A 272 -14.09 3.98 -8.86
C LEU A 272 -14.08 3.59 -10.34
N LEU A 273 -15.19 3.07 -10.87
CA LEU A 273 -15.27 2.56 -12.25
C LEU A 273 -15.58 3.66 -13.28
N ILE A 274 -14.79 4.73 -13.27
CA ILE A 274 -14.86 5.81 -14.27
C ILE A 274 -13.87 5.58 -15.42
N PRO A 275 -14.10 6.13 -16.63
CA PRO A 275 -13.14 6.04 -17.73
C PRO A 275 -11.77 6.59 -17.33
N ASN A 276 -10.75 5.75 -17.40
CA ASN A 276 -9.37 6.07 -17.03
C ASN A 276 -8.41 5.02 -17.61
N ARG A 277 -7.19 5.41 -17.99
CA ARG A 277 -6.16 4.48 -18.44
C ARG A 277 -5.06 4.36 -17.39
N ALA A 278 -4.41 3.21 -17.36
CA ALA A 278 -3.26 3.01 -16.47
C ALA A 278 -2.12 3.98 -16.81
N SER A 279 -1.43 4.46 -15.78
CA SER A 279 -0.33 5.40 -15.90
C SER A 279 0.68 5.09 -14.80
N SER A 280 1.93 4.80 -15.18
CA SER A 280 3.02 4.55 -14.23
C SER A 280 3.25 5.78 -13.33
N TYR A 281 3.04 6.99 -13.86
CA TYR A 281 3.07 8.21 -13.09
C TYR A 281 1.96 8.30 -12.03
N ASP A 282 0.71 7.97 -12.37
CA ASP A 282 -0.40 8.06 -11.41
C ASP A 282 -0.27 7.02 -10.30
N VAL A 283 0.19 5.80 -10.64
CA VAL A 283 0.51 4.77 -9.66
C VAL A 283 1.66 5.22 -8.76
N ALA A 284 2.72 5.83 -9.32
CA ALA A 284 3.81 6.39 -8.53
C ALA A 284 3.34 7.52 -7.60
N TYR A 285 2.45 8.39 -8.07
CA TYR A 285 1.88 9.46 -7.27
C TYR A 285 1.09 8.93 -6.07
N TRP A 286 0.28 7.89 -6.27
CA TRP A 286 -0.43 7.24 -5.17
C TRP A 286 0.52 6.45 -4.25
N ALA A 287 1.55 5.83 -4.80
CA ALA A 287 2.59 5.14 -4.04
C ALA A 287 3.35 6.07 -3.08
N GLU A 288 3.58 7.34 -3.44
CA GLU A 288 4.14 8.34 -2.52
C GLU A 288 3.28 8.51 -1.27
N TRP A 289 1.95 8.42 -1.40
CA TRP A 289 1.01 8.66 -0.31
C TRP A 289 0.73 7.43 0.56
N SER A 290 0.71 6.26 -0.06
CA SER A 290 0.15 5.04 0.51
C SER A 290 1.20 3.96 0.79
N PHE A 291 2.38 4.02 0.15
CA PHE A 291 3.32 2.90 0.18
C PHE A 291 4.58 3.14 1.02
N ASN A 292 4.87 2.18 1.90
CA ASN A 292 6.11 2.10 2.66
C ASN A 292 7.12 1.19 1.93
N ALA A 293 8.25 0.90 2.59
CA ALA A 293 9.30 0.06 2.01
C ALA A 293 8.84 -1.37 1.71
N HIS A 294 8.00 -1.96 2.59
CA HIS A 294 7.44 -3.30 2.42
C HIS A 294 6.59 -3.39 1.15
N HIS A 295 5.66 -2.46 0.95
CA HIS A 295 4.81 -2.42 -0.25
C HIS A 295 5.63 -2.36 -1.54
N ARG A 296 6.72 -1.58 -1.55
CA ARG A 296 7.62 -1.49 -2.70
C ARG A 296 8.40 -2.79 -2.92
N ALA A 297 8.81 -3.45 -1.85
CA ALA A 297 9.48 -4.76 -1.95
C ALA A 297 8.54 -5.86 -2.47
N PHE A 298 7.25 -5.81 -2.12
CA PHE A 298 6.25 -6.76 -2.61
C PHE A 298 5.99 -6.60 -4.11
N ALA A 299 5.93 -5.37 -4.62
CA ALA A 299 5.74 -5.11 -6.04
C ALA A 299 6.87 -5.64 -6.95
N ARG A 300 8.03 -6.00 -6.38
CA ARG A 300 9.14 -6.65 -7.13
C ARG A 300 8.98 -8.16 -7.27
N GLN A 301 7.94 -8.74 -6.68
CA GLN A 301 7.70 -10.18 -6.64
C GLN A 301 6.37 -10.51 -7.33
N PRO A 302 6.38 -10.69 -8.68
CA PRO A 302 5.19 -11.11 -9.41
C PRO A 302 4.65 -12.44 -8.89
N ILE A 303 3.32 -12.52 -8.79
CA ILE A 303 2.57 -13.68 -8.33
C ILE A 303 1.84 -14.29 -9.53
N ARG A 304 2.10 -15.57 -9.81
CA ARG A 304 1.44 -16.33 -10.89
C ARG A 304 0.14 -16.92 -10.36
N ILE A 305 -0.99 -16.56 -10.96
CA ILE A 305 -2.31 -17.12 -10.63
C ILE A 305 -2.73 -18.02 -11.78
N ALA A 306 -2.73 -19.33 -11.56
CA ALA A 306 -2.93 -20.33 -12.59
C ALA A 306 -4.29 -21.03 -12.43
N GLY A 307 -5.20 -20.86 -13.39
CA GLY A 307 -6.44 -21.63 -13.51
C GLY A 307 -6.28 -22.99 -14.21
N GLY A 308 -5.09 -23.28 -14.73
CA GLY A 308 -4.74 -24.52 -15.41
C GLY A 308 -3.34 -24.45 -16.01
N GLU A 309 -3.12 -25.09 -17.15
CA GLU A 309 -1.81 -25.07 -17.82
C GLU A 309 -1.60 -23.76 -18.58
N VAL A 310 -0.45 -23.13 -18.36
CA VAL A 310 -0.06 -21.87 -18.98
C VAL A 310 1.39 -22.02 -19.45
N ALA A 311 1.64 -21.66 -20.71
CA ALA A 311 2.96 -21.78 -21.29
C ALA A 311 3.95 -20.84 -20.57
N GLU A 312 5.18 -21.32 -20.35
CA GLU A 312 6.21 -20.51 -19.68
C GLU A 312 6.52 -19.22 -20.46
N THR A 313 6.38 -19.23 -21.79
CA THR A 313 6.51 -18.04 -22.63
C THR A 313 5.47 -16.97 -22.30
N ASP A 314 4.23 -17.37 -21.98
CA ASP A 314 3.17 -16.44 -21.60
C ASP A 314 3.42 -15.84 -20.22
N TRP A 315 3.91 -16.66 -19.28
CA TRP A 315 4.33 -16.17 -17.96
C TRP A 315 5.45 -15.14 -18.09
N GLN A 316 6.49 -15.46 -18.86
CA GLN A 316 7.63 -14.58 -19.05
C GLN A 316 7.25 -13.27 -19.74
N ALA A 317 6.36 -13.31 -20.74
CA ALA A 317 5.88 -12.12 -21.41
C ALA A 317 5.12 -11.19 -20.44
N ALA A 318 4.16 -11.73 -19.68
CA ALA A 318 3.38 -10.97 -18.71
C ALA A 318 4.26 -10.43 -17.56
N GLU A 319 5.18 -11.24 -17.02
CA GLU A 319 6.13 -10.80 -16.00
C GLU A 319 7.06 -9.69 -16.52
N SER A 320 7.54 -9.81 -17.75
CA SER A 320 8.42 -8.80 -18.35
C SER A 320 7.71 -7.46 -18.51
N GLN A 321 6.46 -7.47 -18.98
CA GLN A 321 5.63 -6.26 -19.07
C GLN A 321 5.40 -5.63 -17.70
N GLY A 322 5.01 -6.44 -16.71
CA GLY A 322 4.79 -5.97 -15.35
C GLY A 322 6.06 -5.38 -14.72
N ARG A 323 7.22 -6.04 -14.89
CA ARG A 323 8.51 -5.54 -14.39
C ARG A 323 8.91 -4.22 -15.04
N ALA A 324 8.68 -4.06 -16.34
CA ALA A 324 8.96 -2.80 -17.04
C ALA A 324 8.13 -1.65 -16.45
N VAL A 325 6.83 -1.87 -16.22
CA VAL A 325 5.94 -0.89 -15.59
C VAL A 325 6.36 -0.57 -14.16
N VAL A 326 6.73 -1.58 -13.35
CA VAL A 326 7.25 -1.36 -11.99
C VAL A 326 8.54 -0.53 -12.03
N ALA A 327 9.44 -0.81 -12.97
CA ALA A 327 10.67 -0.03 -13.13
C ALA A 327 10.39 1.44 -13.48
N GLU A 328 9.39 1.73 -14.32
CA GLU A 328 8.94 3.10 -14.59
C GLU A 328 8.36 3.78 -13.33
N ILE A 329 7.52 3.08 -12.58
CA ILE A 329 6.97 3.59 -11.31
C ILE A 329 8.10 3.90 -10.33
N GLU A 330 9.09 3.01 -10.19
CA GLU A 330 10.26 3.23 -9.34
C GLU A 330 11.12 4.40 -9.81
N ALA A 331 11.31 4.56 -11.13
CA ALA A 331 12.02 5.71 -11.68
C ALA A 331 11.30 7.02 -11.33
N HIS A 332 9.97 7.05 -11.41
CA HIS A 332 9.21 8.19 -10.91
C HIS A 332 9.44 8.42 -9.41
N LEU A 333 9.39 7.37 -8.57
CA LEU A 333 9.61 7.47 -7.12
C LEU A 333 11.03 7.92 -6.75
N ALA A 334 12.03 7.65 -7.60
CA ALA A 334 13.42 8.03 -7.39
C ALA A 334 13.74 9.50 -7.72
N VAL A 335 12.81 10.25 -8.35
CA VAL A 335 13.03 11.67 -8.70
C VAL A 335 13.38 12.49 -7.46
N PRO A 336 14.49 13.24 -7.43
CA PRO A 336 14.91 14.02 -6.26
C PRO A 336 13.91 15.12 -5.88
N ASP A 337 13.85 15.47 -4.59
CA ASP A 337 12.95 16.50 -4.08
C ASP A 337 13.21 17.87 -4.70
N SER A 338 14.46 18.19 -5.06
CA SER A 338 14.80 19.42 -5.78
C SER A 338 14.15 19.48 -7.16
N HIS A 339 14.13 18.36 -7.89
CA HIS A 339 13.47 18.28 -9.19
C HIS A 339 11.95 18.40 -9.03
N LEU A 340 11.35 17.72 -8.04
CA LEU A 340 9.92 17.88 -7.77
C LEU A 340 9.57 19.31 -7.35
N LEU A 341 10.41 20.00 -6.58
CA LEU A 341 10.17 21.39 -6.21
C LEU A 341 10.07 22.30 -7.45
N LEU A 342 10.90 22.06 -8.46
CA LEU A 342 10.95 22.84 -9.69
C LEU A 342 9.80 22.51 -10.64
N PHE A 343 9.47 21.23 -10.79
CA PHE A 343 8.65 20.75 -11.92
C PHE A 343 7.35 20.07 -11.50
N ASP A 344 7.22 19.63 -10.25
CA ASP A 344 6.05 18.89 -9.75
C ASP A 344 5.87 19.04 -8.23
N TRP A 345 5.65 20.28 -7.81
CA TRP A 345 5.55 20.64 -6.39
C TRP A 345 4.37 19.95 -5.70
N ARG A 346 3.33 19.56 -6.45
CA ARG A 346 2.17 18.82 -5.91
C ARG A 346 2.61 17.46 -5.41
N ARG A 347 3.42 16.74 -6.18
CA ARG A 347 3.97 15.46 -5.76
C ARG A 347 4.98 15.61 -4.63
N LEU A 348 5.81 16.66 -4.64
CA LEU A 348 6.67 16.96 -3.49
C LEU A 348 5.84 17.14 -2.20
N ARG A 349 4.73 17.86 -2.28
CA ARG A 349 3.82 18.07 -1.15
C ARG A 349 3.26 16.75 -0.62
N VAL A 350 2.85 15.85 -1.50
CA VAL A 350 2.37 14.50 -1.15
C VAL A 350 3.47 13.68 -0.47
N ARG A 351 4.66 13.63 -1.05
CA ARG A 351 5.81 12.91 -0.50
C ARG A 351 6.21 13.42 0.88
N THR A 352 6.30 14.73 1.05
CA THR A 352 6.61 15.35 2.35
C THR A 352 5.54 15.02 3.38
N ARG A 353 4.26 15.03 2.99
CA ARG A 353 3.14 14.61 3.86
C ARG A 353 3.23 13.16 4.29
N ALA A 354 3.55 12.26 3.37
CA ALA A 354 3.70 10.84 3.66
C ALA A 354 4.88 10.57 4.60
N ARG A 355 6.04 11.18 4.36
CA ARG A 355 7.21 11.06 5.26
C ARG A 355 6.89 11.55 6.66
N TYR A 356 6.19 12.68 6.77
CA TYR A 356 5.81 13.22 8.07
C TYR A 356 4.81 12.30 8.80
N ARG A 357 3.82 11.73 8.10
CA ARG A 357 2.89 10.73 8.67
C ARG A 357 3.63 9.51 9.23
N LEU A 358 4.62 9.01 8.50
CA LEU A 358 5.42 7.86 8.95
C LEU A 358 6.27 8.21 10.18
N ALA A 359 6.74 9.45 10.28
CA ALA A 359 7.59 9.91 11.38
C ALA A 359 6.83 10.36 12.63
N HIS A 360 5.54 10.70 12.53
CA HIS A 360 4.78 11.29 13.64
C HIS A 360 3.48 10.53 13.90
N ASP A 361 3.27 10.18 15.17
CA ASP A 361 2.21 9.28 15.62
C ASP A 361 0.83 9.93 15.71
N ASP A 362 0.75 11.26 15.69
CA ASP A 362 -0.50 12.00 15.87
C ASP A 362 -0.67 13.12 14.83
N LEU A 363 -1.53 12.88 13.84
CA LEU A 363 -1.87 13.86 12.80
C LEU A 363 -2.96 14.85 13.25
N ARG A 364 -3.54 14.71 14.46
CA ARG A 364 -4.71 15.49 14.86
C ARG A 364 -4.42 16.97 15.14
N ASN A 365 -3.16 17.38 15.27
CA ASN A 365 -2.76 18.74 15.68
C ASN A 365 -1.67 19.42 14.83
N VAL A 366 -1.55 19.08 13.54
CA VAL A 366 -0.45 19.55 12.67
C VAL A 366 -0.86 20.53 11.56
N GLY A 367 -2.07 21.09 11.61
CA GLY A 367 -2.54 22.08 10.63
C GLY A 367 -1.53 23.20 10.35
N TRP A 368 -0.90 23.73 11.39
CA TRP A 368 0.13 24.77 11.28
C TRP A 368 1.46 24.29 10.67
N VAL A 369 1.86 23.04 10.94
CA VAL A 369 3.06 22.42 10.32
C VAL A 369 2.84 22.31 8.81
N TRP A 370 1.63 21.98 8.38
CA TRP A 370 1.29 21.93 6.96
C TRP A 370 1.28 23.31 6.31
N SER A 371 0.80 24.35 7.00
CA SER A 371 0.91 25.73 6.52
C SER A 371 2.37 26.18 6.36
N LEU A 372 3.28 25.76 7.25
CA LEU A 372 4.71 26.04 7.14
C LEU A 372 5.37 25.26 5.99
N ILE A 373 5.01 23.99 5.80
CA ILE A 373 5.49 23.17 4.68
C ILE A 373 5.00 23.77 3.35
N ASP A 374 3.73 24.15 3.28
CA ASP A 374 3.16 24.77 2.08
C ASP A 374 3.82 26.13 1.78
N ALA A 375 4.05 26.96 2.81
CA ALA A 375 4.79 28.21 2.67
C ALA A 375 6.26 27.98 2.23
N GLY A 376 6.92 26.96 2.76
CA GLY A 376 8.28 26.58 2.36
C GLY A 376 8.37 26.10 0.92
N ILE A 377 7.41 25.29 0.47
CA ILE A 377 7.30 24.84 -0.93
C ILE A 377 7.05 26.05 -1.84
N GLU A 378 6.19 26.97 -1.44
CA GLU A 378 5.85 28.17 -2.20
C GLU A 378 7.05 29.13 -2.32
N VAL A 379 7.77 29.38 -1.22
CA VAL A 379 9.02 30.15 -1.24
C VAL A 379 10.08 29.47 -2.11
N GLY A 380 10.22 28.14 -1.98
CA GLY A 380 11.11 27.34 -2.82
C GLY A 380 10.78 27.47 -4.31
N ARG A 381 9.49 27.42 -4.67
CA ARG A 381 9.00 27.63 -6.05
C ARG A 381 9.34 29.01 -6.57
N VAL A 382 9.12 30.06 -5.78
CA VAL A 382 9.44 31.44 -6.16
C VAL A 382 10.94 31.60 -6.38
N LEU A 383 11.77 31.11 -5.46
CA LEU A 383 13.23 31.18 -5.57
C LEU A 383 13.76 30.38 -6.77
N ALA A 384 13.22 29.20 -7.02
CA ALA A 384 13.49 28.39 -8.18
C ALA A 384 13.14 29.07 -9.51
N THR A 385 11.93 29.64 -9.57
CA THR A 385 11.45 30.40 -10.73
C THR A 385 12.34 31.62 -10.96
N LEU A 386 12.68 32.35 -9.89
CA LEU A 386 13.58 33.49 -9.94
C LEU A 386 14.99 33.09 -10.37
N ARG A 387 15.50 31.91 -9.96
CA ARG A 387 16.81 31.40 -10.39
C ARG A 387 16.79 30.97 -11.87
N GLY A 388 15.75 30.26 -12.31
CA GLY A 388 15.57 29.91 -13.72
C GLY A 388 15.26 31.12 -14.62
N VAL A 389 14.66 32.18 -14.06
CA VAL A 389 14.56 33.48 -14.72
C VAL A 389 15.93 34.16 -14.74
N ALA A 390 16.67 34.19 -13.64
CA ALA A 390 18.01 34.79 -13.57
C ALA A 390 18.99 34.10 -14.54
N GLU A 391 18.99 32.78 -14.66
CA GLU A 391 19.84 32.03 -15.60
C GLU A 391 19.45 32.27 -17.07
N ARG A 392 18.14 32.41 -17.36
CA ARG A 392 17.66 32.80 -18.70
C ARG A 392 17.91 34.27 -19.02
N THR A 393 17.84 35.13 -18.00
CA THR A 393 18.10 36.56 -18.11
C THR A 393 19.59 36.80 -18.26
N ASP A 394 20.46 36.06 -17.58
CA ASP A 394 21.91 36.11 -17.81
C ASP A 394 22.26 35.67 -19.23
N ARG A 395 21.64 34.62 -19.77
CA ARG A 395 21.90 34.22 -21.18
C ARG A 395 21.33 35.20 -22.20
N ALA A 396 20.11 35.70 -21.99
CA ALA A 396 19.48 36.68 -22.88
C ALA A 396 20.12 38.06 -22.79
N VAL A 397 20.58 38.48 -21.60
CA VAL A 397 21.33 39.72 -21.36
C VAL A 397 22.75 39.57 -21.90
N ILE A 398 23.44 38.44 -21.71
CA ILE A 398 24.74 38.19 -22.35
C ILE A 398 24.60 38.18 -23.88
N ASP A 399 23.60 37.53 -24.46
CA ASP A 399 23.39 37.49 -25.92
C ASP A 399 22.89 38.81 -26.51
N HIS A 400 22.16 39.62 -25.73
CA HIS A 400 21.73 40.97 -26.11
C HIS A 400 22.88 41.96 -25.99
N LEU A 401 23.67 41.90 -24.90
CA LEU A 401 24.89 42.68 -24.73
C LEU A 401 25.94 42.31 -25.79
N HIS A 402 26.11 41.03 -26.15
CA HIS A 402 27.03 40.63 -27.22
C HIS A 402 26.62 41.18 -28.60
N ARG A 403 25.31 41.18 -28.91
CA ARG A 403 24.79 41.59 -30.23
C ARG A 403 24.58 43.10 -30.37
N GLN A 404 24.26 43.81 -29.30
CA GLN A 404 23.92 45.23 -29.36
C GLN A 404 24.97 46.15 -28.73
N GLU A 405 25.80 45.66 -27.81
CA GLU A 405 26.79 46.49 -27.11
C GLU A 405 28.24 46.11 -27.42
N ILE A 406 28.62 44.83 -27.47
CA ILE A 406 30.03 44.39 -27.63
C ILE A 406 30.51 44.50 -29.10
N ALA A 407 29.74 43.99 -30.07
CA ALA A 407 30.14 44.05 -31.49
C ALA A 407 30.25 45.48 -32.08
N PRO A 408 29.48 46.48 -31.61
CA PRO A 408 29.70 47.88 -31.96
C PRO A 408 30.77 48.59 -31.11
N ALA A 409 30.95 48.20 -29.84
CA ALA A 409 31.93 48.82 -28.94
C ALA A 409 33.38 48.49 -29.33
N GLU A 410 33.67 47.29 -29.85
CA GLU A 410 35.02 46.95 -30.37
C GLU A 410 35.46 47.83 -31.56
N ARG A 411 34.51 48.49 -32.25
CA ARG A 411 34.80 49.46 -33.34
C ARG A 411 34.94 50.91 -32.86
N LEU A 412 34.54 51.23 -31.63
CA LEU A 412 34.51 52.59 -31.08
C LEU A 412 35.53 52.79 -29.93
N THR A 413 36.10 51.71 -29.40
CA THR A 413 37.16 51.72 -28.35
C THR A 413 38.55 52.12 -28.85
N ALA A 414 38.76 52.32 -30.16
CA ALA A 414 40.04 52.83 -30.68
C ALA A 414 40.18 54.37 -30.60
N GLU A 415 39.09 55.13 -30.46
CA GLU A 415 39.14 56.61 -30.58
C GLU A 415 38.57 57.39 -29.40
N SER A 416 38.03 56.74 -28.35
CA SER A 416 37.33 57.44 -27.25
C SER A 416 37.83 57.12 -25.83
N GLU A 417 38.98 56.44 -25.70
CA GLU A 417 39.67 56.22 -24.41
C GLU A 417 40.21 57.51 -23.76
N GLN A 418 40.12 58.68 -24.41
CA GLN A 418 40.77 59.89 -23.93
C GLN A 418 39.88 60.91 -23.19
N ARG A 419 38.54 60.78 -23.12
CA ARG A 419 37.71 61.81 -22.43
C ARG A 419 36.45 61.28 -21.72
N ALA A 420 36.48 61.39 -20.39
CA ALA A 420 35.33 61.60 -19.47
C ALA A 420 34.51 60.41 -18.94
N TRP A 421 35.06 59.72 -17.93
CA TRP A 421 34.26 58.99 -16.93
C TRP A 421 33.42 59.98 -16.08
N SER A 422 32.11 59.99 -16.26
CA SER A 422 31.20 60.96 -15.62
C SER A 422 30.82 60.60 -14.17
N SER A 423 30.40 61.64 -13.43
CA SER A 423 30.07 61.67 -12.00
C SER A 423 28.89 60.77 -11.56
N ALA A 424 28.15 60.18 -12.50
CA ALA A 424 27.01 59.32 -12.23
C ALA A 424 27.43 57.95 -11.65
N THR A 425 28.49 57.36 -12.19
CA THR A 425 29.00 56.04 -11.76
C THR A 425 29.57 56.08 -10.34
N ARG A 426 30.24 57.18 -9.98
CA ARG A 426 30.75 57.39 -8.60
C ARG A 426 29.59 57.57 -7.60
N ARG A 427 28.48 58.19 -7.99
CA ARG A 427 27.30 58.34 -7.12
C ARG A 427 26.58 57.02 -6.90
N LEU A 428 26.45 56.19 -7.94
CA LEU A 428 25.84 54.87 -7.84
C LEU A 428 26.67 53.94 -6.96
N TYR A 429 28.00 53.90 -7.17
CA TYR A 429 28.91 53.08 -6.38
C TYR A 429 28.92 53.48 -4.89
N ARG A 430 28.88 54.77 -4.56
CA ARG A 430 28.79 55.24 -3.16
C ARG A 430 27.47 54.83 -2.50
N ARG A 431 26.34 54.87 -3.22
CA ARG A 431 25.02 54.45 -2.71
C ARG A 431 24.97 52.94 -2.43
N LEU A 432 25.58 52.14 -3.29
CA LEU A 432 25.66 50.68 -3.10
C LEU A 432 26.54 50.33 -1.89
N ARG A 433 27.73 50.92 -1.78
CA ARG A 433 28.64 50.75 -0.61
C ARG A 433 28.04 51.22 0.72
N ALA A 434 27.13 52.19 0.71
CA ALA A 434 26.44 52.64 1.93
C ALA A 434 25.34 51.68 2.39
N ARG A 435 24.63 51.05 1.44
CA ARG A 435 23.61 50.02 1.74
C ARG A 435 24.24 48.73 2.27
N GLU A 436 25.35 48.32 1.68
CA GLU A 436 26.13 47.15 2.10
C GLU A 436 26.58 47.27 3.56
N ARG A 437 27.21 48.38 3.95
CA ARG A 437 27.63 48.63 5.35
C ARG A 437 26.47 48.71 6.35
N ARG A 438 25.27 49.10 5.90
CA ARG A 438 24.08 49.13 6.77
C ARG A 438 23.55 47.71 7.00
N ALA A 439 23.57 46.86 5.98
CA ALA A 439 23.20 45.46 6.09
C ALA A 439 24.18 44.69 7.00
N GLU A 440 25.49 44.94 6.88
CA GLU A 440 26.52 44.35 7.74
C GLU A 440 26.36 44.73 9.22
N ARG A 441 25.97 45.97 9.53
CA ARG A 441 25.69 46.42 10.92
C ARG A 441 24.43 45.80 11.51
N LEU A 442 23.41 45.54 10.69
CA LEU A 442 22.19 44.86 11.13
C LEU A 442 22.43 43.36 11.34
N ALA A 443 23.29 42.74 10.53
CA ALA A 443 23.64 41.32 10.65
C ALA A 443 24.60 41.02 11.81
N SER A 444 25.43 41.98 12.22
CA SER A 444 26.44 41.80 13.29
C SER A 444 25.94 42.04 14.71
N GLY A 445 24.66 42.38 14.91
CA GLY A 445 24.05 42.49 16.24
C GLY A 445 24.60 43.61 17.14
N THR A 446 25.55 44.44 16.67
CA THR A 446 26.08 45.58 17.42
C THR A 446 25.19 46.81 17.22
N GLY A 447 23.99 46.79 17.81
CA GLY A 447 23.18 47.99 18.04
C GLY A 447 23.55 48.64 19.38
N PRO A 448 23.70 49.97 19.47
CA PRO A 448 24.06 50.62 20.73
C PRO A 448 22.91 50.53 21.73
N GLY A 449 23.08 49.68 22.74
CA GLY A 449 22.30 49.76 23.96
C GLY A 449 22.67 51.01 24.75
N ARG A 450 21.67 51.79 25.16
CA ARG A 450 21.68 52.55 26.40
C ARG A 450 20.28 52.58 27.01
N LEU A 451 20.16 51.84 28.11
CA LEU A 451 19.24 52.10 29.21
C LEU A 451 19.66 53.37 29.95
N ARG A 452 18.64 54.07 30.50
CA ARG A 452 18.51 54.66 31.85
C ARG A 452 18.10 56.14 31.86
N PRO A 453 17.47 56.61 32.96
CA PRO A 453 16.90 55.86 34.09
C PRO A 453 15.43 55.49 33.87
#